data_AF-A0A3D0PB69-F1
#
_entry.id   AF-A0A3D0PB69-F1
#
_cell.length_a   1.000
_cell.length_b   1.000
_cell.length_c   1.000
_cell.angle_alpha   90.00
_cell.angle_beta   90.00
_cell.angle_gamma   90.00
#
_symmetry.space_group_name_H-M   'P 1'
#
loop_
_entity.id
_entity.type
_entity.pdbx_description
1 polymer ?
#
loop_
_entity_poly.entity_id
_entity_poly.type
_entity_poly.pdbx_seq_one_letter_code
_entity_poly.pdbx_strand_id
1 'polypeptide(L)'
;MAAPETSWAEAVQQGREASQAVLGRTGTETCLQGKMINALIEVSNRCDEGDGNPELCELAEANVLSGVQPLSVLDQVSSDFLKLTSAQP
;
A
#
# COMPACT_ATOMS: atom_id res chain seq x y z
N MET A 1 17.97 -12.10 -10.39
CA MET A 1 18.34 -10.77 -9.85
C MET A 1 17.20 -10.37 -8.94
N ALA A 2 17.39 -10.41 -7.62
CA ALA A 2 16.41 -9.87 -6.68
C ALA A 2 16.32 -8.35 -6.89
N ALA A 3 15.13 -7.79 -6.88
CA ALA A 3 14.97 -6.33 -6.95
C ALA A 3 15.73 -5.69 -5.77
N PRO A 4 16.30 -4.48 -5.92
CA PRO A 4 16.87 -3.78 -4.77
C PRO A 4 15.82 -3.73 -3.66
N GLU A 5 16.23 -4.07 -2.45
CA GLU A 5 15.34 -4.26 -1.31
C GLU A 5 14.82 -2.86 -0.91
N THR A 6 13.61 -2.51 -1.37
CA THR A 6 12.95 -1.22 -1.11
C THR A 6 12.98 -0.95 0.39
N SER A 7 13.49 0.19 0.87
CA SER A 7 13.46 0.46 2.31
C SER A 7 12.01 0.60 2.83
N TRP A 8 11.76 0.43 4.14
CA TRP A 8 10.44 0.68 4.74
C TRP A 8 9.88 2.05 4.35
N ALA A 9 10.72 3.09 4.43
CA ALA A 9 10.34 4.46 4.06
C ALA A 9 9.94 4.59 2.59
N GLU A 10 10.67 3.92 1.68
CA GLU A 10 10.33 3.91 0.25
C GLU A 10 9.04 3.12 -0.03
N ALA A 11 8.84 1.97 0.63
CA ALA A 11 7.63 1.17 0.49
C ALA A 11 6.39 1.95 0.97
N VAL A 12 6.50 2.62 2.12
CA VAL A 12 5.47 3.52 2.65
C VAL A 12 5.20 4.67 1.68
N GLN A 13 6.24 5.29 1.13
CA GLN A 13 6.08 6.40 0.19
C GLN A 13 5.36 5.96 -1.09
N GLN A 14 5.72 4.81 -1.66
CA GLN A 14 5.03 4.22 -2.81
C GLN A 14 3.55 3.94 -2.50
N GLY A 15 3.25 3.43 -1.31
CA GLY A 15 1.88 3.22 -0.83
C GLY A 15 1.08 4.52 -0.70
N ARG A 16 1.71 5.61 -0.25
CA ARG A 16 1.06 6.94 -0.22
C ARG A 16 0.73 7.43 -1.62
N GLU A 17 1.65 7.30 -2.57
CA GLU A 17 1.44 7.69 -3.98
C GLU A 17 0.39 6.81 -4.69
N ALA A 18 0.31 5.53 -4.35
CA ALA A 18 -0.75 4.65 -4.83
C ALA A 18 -2.11 5.05 -4.25
N SER A 19 -2.16 5.30 -2.94
CA SER A 19 -3.37 5.73 -2.24
C SER A 19 -3.93 7.04 -2.78
N GLN A 20 -3.05 8.03 -3.01
CA GLN A 20 -3.43 9.30 -3.63
C GLN A 20 -3.96 9.12 -5.06
N ALA A 21 -3.36 8.23 -5.84
CA ALA A 21 -3.82 7.95 -7.19
C ALA A 21 -5.20 7.28 -7.23
N VAL A 22 -5.46 6.35 -6.30
CA VAL A 22 -6.79 5.71 -6.15
C VAL A 22 -7.85 6.75 -5.79
N LEU A 23 -7.61 7.53 -4.73
CA LEU A 23 -8.57 8.55 -4.27
C LEU A 23 -8.77 9.67 -5.30
N GLY A 24 -7.72 10.06 -6.01
CA GLY A 24 -7.77 11.05 -7.08
C GLY A 24 -8.27 10.50 -8.41
N ARG A 25 -8.54 9.19 -8.51
CA ARG A 25 -8.91 8.48 -9.75
C ARG A 25 -7.98 8.78 -10.92
N THR A 26 -6.68 8.87 -10.66
CA THR A 26 -5.68 9.25 -11.67
C THR A 26 -5.20 8.01 -12.43
N GLY A 27 -6.05 7.48 -13.31
CA GLY A 27 -5.74 6.32 -14.14
C GLY A 27 -6.98 5.47 -14.46
N THR A 28 -6.76 4.35 -15.15
CA THR A 28 -7.81 3.34 -15.35
C THR A 28 -7.97 2.48 -14.10
N GLU A 29 -9.15 1.90 -13.91
CA GLU A 29 -9.46 1.05 -12.76
C GLU A 29 -8.43 -0.05 -12.53
N THR A 30 -8.13 -0.84 -13.56
CA THR A 30 -7.16 -1.94 -13.48
C THR A 30 -5.75 -1.46 -13.14
N CYS A 31 -5.37 -0.26 -13.60
CA CYS A 31 -4.08 0.33 -13.27
C CYS A 31 -4.01 0.72 -11.80
N LEU A 32 -5.06 1.38 -11.29
CA LEU A 32 -5.15 1.79 -9.89
C LEU A 32 -5.17 0.59 -8.95
N GLN A 33 -5.90 -0.47 -9.32
CA GLN A 33 -5.92 -1.74 -8.60
C GLN A 33 -4.53 -2.37 -8.52
N GLY A 34 -3.85 -2.52 -9.66
CA GLY A 34 -2.51 -3.09 -9.71
C GLY A 34 -1.49 -2.24 -8.93
N LYS A 35 -1.56 -0.91 -9.05
CA LYS A 35 -0.67 0.01 -8.35
C LYS A 35 -0.82 -0.12 -6.83
N MET A 36 -2.06 -0.15 -6.34
CA MET A 36 -2.33 -0.26 -4.91
C MET A 36 -1.92 -1.63 -4.36
N ILE A 37 -2.27 -2.72 -5.05
CA ILE A 37 -1.90 -4.07 -4.61
C ILE A 37 -0.37 -4.25 -4.59
N ASN A 38 0.35 -3.79 -5.62
CA ASN A 38 1.80 -3.86 -5.62
C ASN A 38 2.42 -3.08 -4.46
N ALA A 39 1.89 -1.90 -4.15
CA ALA A 39 2.38 -1.12 -3.02
C ALA A 39 2.13 -1.81 -1.67
N LEU A 40 0.97 -2.45 -1.50
CA LEU A 40 0.67 -3.23 -0.29
C LEU A 40 1.55 -4.48 -0.17
N ILE A 41 1.88 -5.14 -1.29
CA ILE A 41 2.84 -6.25 -1.31
C ILE A 41 4.21 -5.77 -0.82
N GLU A 42 4.70 -4.64 -1.35
CA GLU A 42 5.98 -4.08 -0.92
C GLU A 42 5.99 -3.73 0.57
N VAL A 43 4.92 -3.12 1.10
CA VAL A 43 4.78 -2.83 2.53
C VAL A 43 4.74 -4.12 3.36
N SER A 44 3.94 -5.10 2.94
CA SER A 44 3.83 -6.40 3.62
C SER A 44 5.17 -7.12 3.68
N ASN A 45 5.96 -7.11 2.59
CA ASN A 45 7.29 -7.73 2.58
C ASN A 45 8.21 -7.08 3.63
N ARG A 46 8.12 -5.76 3.82
CA ARG A 46 8.93 -5.05 4.81
C ARG A 46 8.47 -5.26 6.26
N CYS A 47 7.21 -5.67 6.45
CA CYS A 47 6.69 -6.02 7.77
C CYS A 47 7.35 -7.29 8.32
N ASP A 48 7.60 -8.29 7.47
CA ASP A 48 8.34 -9.50 7.82
C ASP A 48 9.80 -9.21 8.23
N GLU A 49 10.37 -8.08 7.81
CA GLU A 49 11.74 -7.66 8.15
C GLU A 49 11.85 -6.98 9.53
N GLY A 50 10.72 -6.64 10.18
CA GLY A 50 10.67 -6.19 11.58
C GLY A 50 10.78 -4.68 11.82
N ASP A 51 10.92 -3.86 10.77
CA ASP A 51 11.02 -2.40 10.84
C ASP A 51 9.68 -1.67 10.58
N GLY A 52 8.57 -2.42 10.50
CA GLY A 52 7.26 -1.91 10.10
C GLY A 52 6.40 -1.31 11.22
N ASN A 53 5.49 -0.41 10.83
CA ASN A 53 4.39 0.01 11.71
C ASN A 53 3.33 -1.12 11.75
N PRO A 54 2.96 -1.62 12.94
CA PRO A 54 2.11 -2.81 13.06
C PRO A 54 0.71 -2.61 12.46
N GLU A 55 0.13 -1.42 12.53
CA GLU A 55 -1.18 -1.11 11.95
C GLU A 55 -1.11 -1.07 10.41
N LEU A 56 -0.02 -0.54 9.83
CA LEU A 56 0.23 -0.58 8.40
C LEU A 56 0.48 -1.99 7.89
N CYS A 57 1.17 -2.81 8.68
CA CYS A 57 1.40 -4.21 8.37
C CYS A 57 0.11 -5.00 8.33
N GLU A 58 -0.72 -4.88 9.37
CA GLU A 58 -2.03 -5.55 9.42
C GLU A 58 -2.92 -5.12 8.23
N LEU A 59 -2.92 -3.81 7.90
CA LEU A 59 -3.64 -3.29 6.74
C LEU A 59 -3.12 -3.89 5.43
N ALA A 60 -1.80 -3.95 5.25
CA ALA A 60 -1.17 -4.50 4.05
C ALA A 60 -1.48 -5.99 3.88
N GLU A 61 -1.23 -6.79 4.92
CA GLU A 61 -1.46 -8.24 4.91
C GLU A 61 -2.92 -8.61 4.60
N ALA A 62 -3.88 -7.92 5.23
CA ALA A 62 -5.31 -8.17 5.02
C ALA A 62 -5.75 -7.94 3.55
N ASN A 63 -5.12 -6.97 2.87
CA ASN A 63 -5.50 -6.57 1.52
C ASN A 63 -4.67 -7.27 0.43
N VAL A 64 -3.44 -7.67 0.71
CA VAL A 64 -2.63 -8.50 -0.21
C VAL A 64 -3.24 -9.89 -0.39
N LEU A 65 -3.69 -10.52 0.70
CA LEU A 65 -4.29 -11.85 0.67
C LEU A 65 -5.64 -11.89 -0.08
N SER A 66 -6.32 -10.75 -0.14
CA SER A 66 -7.64 -10.62 -0.78
C SER A 66 -7.55 -10.45 -2.31
N GLY A 67 -6.34 -10.32 -2.88
CA GLY A 67 -6.13 -10.18 -4.32
C GLY A 67 -6.69 -8.88 -4.90
N VAL A 68 -7.00 -8.86 -6.21
CA VAL A 68 -7.52 -7.65 -6.88
C VAL A 68 -8.89 -7.27 -6.32
N GLN A 69 -8.94 -6.16 -5.58
CA GLN A 69 -10.14 -5.61 -4.94
C GLN A 69 -10.88 -4.62 -5.86
N PRO A 70 -12.21 -4.47 -5.73
CA PRO A 70 -12.94 -3.39 -6.41
C PRO A 70 -12.45 -2.02 -5.93
N LEU A 71 -12.55 -0.99 -6.79
CA LEU A 71 -12.05 0.34 -6.44
C LEU A 71 -12.66 0.91 -5.16
N SER A 72 -13.93 0.65 -4.89
CA SER A 72 -14.60 1.11 -3.66
C SER A 72 -13.95 0.60 -2.38
N VAL A 73 -13.41 -0.63 -2.39
CA VAL A 73 -12.61 -1.15 -1.28
C VAL A 73 -11.26 -0.46 -1.25
N LEU A 74 -10.64 -0.25 -2.41
CA LEU A 74 -9.36 0.46 -2.50
C LEU A 74 -9.45 1.92 -2.05
N ASP A 75 -10.58 2.62 -2.20
CA ASP A 75 -10.77 3.95 -1.61
C ASP A 75 -10.62 3.90 -0.09
N GLN A 76 -11.28 2.94 0.56
CA GLN A 76 -11.22 2.79 2.01
C GLN A 76 -9.79 2.45 2.45
N VAL A 77 -9.17 1.46 1.81
CA VAL A 77 -7.78 1.05 2.09
C VAL A 77 -6.81 2.23 1.89
N SER A 78 -6.97 3.00 0.82
CA SER A 78 -6.15 4.17 0.53
C SER A 78 -6.31 5.26 1.58
N SER A 79 -7.54 5.49 2.04
CA SER A 79 -7.83 6.45 3.11
C SER A 79 -7.17 6.03 4.42
N ASP A 80 -7.28 4.76 4.80
CA ASP A 80 -6.69 4.25 6.04
C ASP A 80 -5.17 4.22 5.97
N PHE A 81 -4.60 3.82 4.83
CA PHE A 81 -3.17 3.88 4.58
C PHE A 81 -2.62 5.30 4.76
N LEU A 82 -3.30 6.31 4.19
CA LEU A 82 -2.88 7.71 4.34
C LEU A 82 -2.99 8.20 5.79
N LYS A 83 -4.01 7.79 6.55
CA LYS A 83 -4.14 8.13 7.98
C LYS A 83 -2.99 7.55 8.80
N LEU A 84 -2.68 6.27 8.61
CA LEU A 84 -1.63 5.59 9.36
C LEU A 84 -0.24 6.15 9.04
N THR A 85 -0.02 6.58 7.79
CA THR A 85 1.27 7.17 7.35
C THR A 85 1.39 8.66 7.61
N SER A 86 0.30 9.38 7.89
CA SER A 86 0.35 10.81 8.24
C SER A 86 0.58 11.06 9.73
N ALA A 87 0.44 10.02 10.56
CA ALA A 87 0.82 10.06 11.97
C ALA A 87 2.33 9.78 12.21
N GLN A 88 3.08 9.39 11.18
CA GLN A 88 4.53 9.20 11.25
C GLN A 88 5.25 10.51 10.86
N PRO A 89 6.16 11.03 11.71
CA PRO A 89 6.91 12.27 11.45
C PRO A 89 7.91 12.16 10.29
#